data_AF-A0A5J4UV47-F1
#
_entry.id   AF-A0A5J4UV47-F1
#
_cell.length_a   1.000
_cell.length_b   1.000
_cell.length_c   1.000
_cell.angle_alpha   90.00
_cell.angle_beta   90.00
_cell.angle_gamma   90.00
#
_symmetry.space_group_name_H-M   'P 1'
#
loop_
_entity.id
_entity.type
_entity.pdbx_description
1 polymer ?
#
loop_
_entity_poly.entity_id
_entity_poly.type
_entity_poly.pdbx_seq_one_letter_code
_entity_poly.pdbx_strand_id
1 'polypeptide(L)'
;MLVAVIIPAISILQGSFDAFAQTHHNVTMENQNYVGVNNQKIWLQYPDERCIVKNCTFSNSSSNQLGGALYIQISNRATGQMVNCTFTNCTSTANGGALWLDIGTGTVFTMEGLIKFKNCSGNVGGAFWTSVGSENSKLVINQMQFEDCSSSSTGGGTYILSKLESHINIEQITFKNCSTLSRGGGAHIVSEQKGNIQINKITAEDCSSSKGNGGGIFAAIRFDESSHIKMTEITVLKCKAKSDTSNDVPPTGYGGGIFLAGYGTYDTLSKVLDFKKMKFNGNTADKAGQTMYVALTKVAE
;
A
#
# COMPACT_ATOMS: atom_id res chain seq x y z
N MET A 1 34.67 2.78 -11.12
CA MET A 1 34.63 1.37 -10.67
C MET A 1 33.39 1.24 -9.79
N LEU A 2 32.35 0.56 -10.28
CA LEU A 2 31.06 0.44 -9.61
C LEU A 2 31.21 -0.58 -8.47
N VAL A 3 31.22 -0.15 -7.22
CA VAL A 3 31.21 -1.06 -6.07
C VAL A 3 29.75 -1.29 -5.70
N ALA A 4 29.27 -2.52 -5.87
CA ALA A 4 27.94 -2.91 -5.38
C ALA A 4 28.04 -3.25 -3.90
N VAL A 5 27.16 -2.70 -3.06
CA VAL A 5 27.02 -3.16 -1.68
C VAL A 5 26.16 -4.43 -1.73
N ILE A 6 26.83 -5.58 -1.70
CA ILE A 6 26.16 -6.88 -1.55
C ILE A 6 25.89 -7.07 -0.05
N ILE A 7 24.64 -7.33 0.31
CA ILE A 7 24.25 -7.57 1.71
C ILE A 7 24.14 -9.10 1.94
N PRO A 8 25.19 -9.78 2.44
CA PRO A 8 25.16 -11.23 2.66
C PRO A 8 24.24 -11.62 3.83
N ALA A 9 23.54 -12.76 3.72
CA ALA A 9 22.70 -13.29 4.80
C ALA A 9 23.47 -13.96 5.96
N ILE A 10 24.81 -14.07 5.87
CA ILE A 10 25.62 -14.84 6.82
C ILE A 10 26.64 -13.92 7.50
N SER A 11 26.14 -13.12 8.41
CA SER A 11 26.76 -12.95 9.72
C SER A 11 25.61 -12.72 10.70
N ILE A 12 25.82 -13.05 11.96
CA ILE A 12 24.87 -12.85 13.05
C ILE A 12 24.68 -11.35 13.26
N LEU A 13 23.98 -10.68 12.33
CA LEU A 13 23.55 -9.30 12.45
C LEU A 13 22.13 -9.33 13.02
N GLN A 14 22.04 -9.63 14.31
CA GLN A 14 20.93 -9.08 15.10
C GLN A 14 21.13 -7.56 15.13
N GLY A 15 20.48 -6.85 14.21
CA GLY A 15 20.59 -5.39 14.14
C GLY A 15 19.99 -4.81 12.86
N SER A 16 19.50 -3.57 12.96
CA SER A 16 19.18 -2.73 11.81
C SER A 16 20.48 -2.23 11.18
N PHE A 17 20.61 -2.33 9.87
CA PHE A 17 21.71 -1.71 9.12
C PHE A 17 21.15 -0.60 8.23
N ASP A 18 21.84 0.54 8.24
CA ASP A 18 21.55 1.65 7.34
C ASP A 18 22.48 1.55 6.12
N ALA A 19 21.93 1.16 4.97
CA ALA A 19 22.63 1.24 3.69
C ALA A 19 22.57 2.70 3.21
N PHE A 20 23.50 3.52 3.70
CA PHE A 20 23.77 4.83 3.10
C PHE A 20 24.66 4.62 1.87
N ALA A 21 24.15 4.95 0.70
CA ALA A 21 25.00 5.12 -0.48
C ALA A 21 25.82 6.41 -0.30
N GLN A 22 26.85 6.39 0.55
CA GLN A 22 27.74 7.55 0.74
C GLN A 22 28.64 7.81 -0.50
N THR A 23 28.48 7.01 -1.56
CA THR A 23 29.29 7.02 -2.79
C THR A 23 28.52 6.38 -3.97
N HIS A 24 27.43 6.97 -4.47
CA HIS A 24 26.79 6.56 -5.75
C HIS A 24 26.59 5.03 -5.93
N HIS A 25 26.14 4.35 -4.89
CA HIS A 25 26.17 2.88 -4.83
C HIS A 25 24.82 2.24 -5.13
N ASN A 26 24.88 1.11 -5.85
CA ASN A 26 23.75 0.21 -5.98
C ASN A 26 23.62 -0.64 -4.71
N VAL A 27 22.39 -0.76 -4.20
CA VAL A 27 22.03 -1.69 -3.13
C VAL A 27 21.41 -2.92 -3.78
N THR A 28 21.97 -4.10 -3.47
CA THR A 28 21.51 -5.36 -4.06
C THR A 28 21.37 -6.44 -2.98
N MET A 29 20.15 -6.99 -2.90
CA MET A 29 19.76 -8.09 -2.02
C MET A 29 19.16 -9.19 -2.90
N GLU A 30 19.83 -10.34 -3.01
CA GLU A 30 19.37 -11.40 -3.91
C GLU A 30 19.48 -12.80 -3.30
N ASN A 31 18.41 -13.58 -3.44
CA ASN A 31 18.35 -15.00 -3.04
C ASN A 31 18.71 -15.22 -1.56
N GLN A 32 18.26 -14.32 -0.69
CA GLN A 32 18.59 -14.32 0.74
C GLN A 32 17.35 -14.50 1.63
N ASN A 33 17.57 -15.11 2.79
CA ASN A 33 16.58 -15.20 3.87
C ASN A 33 17.05 -14.36 5.06
N TYR A 34 16.32 -13.31 5.38
CA TYR A 34 16.57 -12.40 6.50
C TYR A 34 15.61 -12.75 7.65
N VAL A 35 16.15 -13.32 8.73
CA VAL A 35 15.36 -13.74 9.91
C VAL A 35 15.70 -12.85 11.09
N GLY A 36 14.74 -12.08 11.60
CA GLY A 36 14.96 -11.16 12.72
C GLY A 36 15.84 -9.94 12.40
N VAL A 37 16.18 -9.75 11.12
CA VAL A 37 16.87 -8.54 10.65
C VAL A 37 15.82 -7.47 10.45
N ASN A 38 15.94 -6.39 11.22
CA ASN A 38 14.91 -5.37 11.35
C ASN A 38 15.29 -4.13 10.58
N ASN A 39 14.29 -3.46 9.98
CA ASN A 39 14.40 -2.08 9.51
C ASN A 39 15.65 -1.78 8.67
N GLN A 40 15.94 -2.61 7.65
CA GLN A 40 17.06 -2.33 6.75
C GLN A 40 16.71 -1.08 5.93
N LYS A 41 17.45 0.00 6.16
CA LYS A 41 17.18 1.29 5.52
C LYS A 41 17.95 1.40 4.23
N ILE A 42 17.24 1.67 3.16
CA ILE A 42 17.78 1.95 1.82
C ILE A 42 17.38 3.37 1.48
N TRP A 43 18.37 4.24 1.33
CA TRP A 43 18.14 5.63 0.97
C TRP A 43 18.95 6.00 -0.27
N LEU A 44 18.25 6.25 -1.38
CA LEU A 44 18.85 6.63 -2.66
C LEU A 44 18.34 8.02 -3.09
N GLN A 45 19.26 8.88 -3.51
CA GLN A 45 19.00 10.28 -3.87
C GLN A 45 19.71 10.74 -5.15
N TYR A 46 20.37 9.84 -5.89
CA TYR A 46 21.10 10.21 -7.10
C TYR A 46 20.64 9.40 -8.33
N PRO A 47 20.63 10.01 -9.54
CA PRO A 47 20.09 9.36 -10.74
C PRO A 47 20.78 8.07 -11.16
N ASP A 48 22.03 7.86 -10.75
CA ASP A 48 22.84 6.68 -11.08
C ASP A 48 22.69 5.54 -10.08
N GLU A 49 21.99 5.76 -8.96
CA GLU A 49 21.77 4.78 -7.91
C GLU A 49 20.61 3.83 -8.22
N ARG A 50 20.77 2.58 -7.79
CA ARG A 50 19.75 1.53 -7.97
C ARG A 50 19.55 0.69 -6.71
N CYS A 51 18.30 0.30 -6.47
CA CYS A 51 17.91 -0.68 -5.47
C CYS A 51 17.38 -1.94 -6.17
N ILE A 52 17.93 -3.11 -5.85
CA ILE A 52 17.46 -4.41 -6.36
C ILE A 52 17.24 -5.33 -5.16
N VAL A 53 16.01 -5.81 -4.98
CA VAL A 53 15.64 -6.80 -3.95
C VAL A 53 14.93 -7.96 -4.63
N LYS A 54 15.60 -9.11 -4.78
CA LYS A 54 15.10 -10.20 -5.62
C LYS A 54 15.17 -11.56 -4.93
N ASN A 55 14.09 -12.32 -5.02
CA ASN A 55 13.97 -13.67 -4.46
C ASN A 55 14.35 -13.71 -2.96
N CYS A 56 13.98 -12.67 -2.22
CA CYS A 56 14.31 -12.55 -0.79
C CYS A 56 13.12 -12.91 0.09
N THR A 57 13.40 -13.52 1.23
CA THR A 57 12.41 -13.72 2.30
C THR A 57 12.81 -12.90 3.52
N PHE A 58 11.89 -12.12 4.05
CA PHE A 58 12.04 -11.39 5.32
C PHE A 58 11.08 -12.01 6.33
N SER A 59 11.58 -12.41 7.49
CA SER A 59 10.77 -13.10 8.49
C SER A 59 11.08 -12.65 9.91
N ASN A 60 10.03 -12.54 10.72
CA ASN A 60 10.12 -12.16 12.14
C ASN A 60 10.86 -10.83 12.36
N SER A 61 10.73 -9.90 11.42
CA SER A 61 11.37 -8.59 11.48
C SER A 61 10.46 -7.57 12.18
N SER A 62 10.91 -6.96 13.26
CA SER A 62 10.13 -6.01 14.05
C SER A 62 10.86 -4.69 14.26
N SER A 63 10.18 -3.57 14.10
CA SER A 63 10.74 -2.24 14.34
C SER A 63 9.79 -1.35 15.14
N ASN A 64 10.35 -0.41 15.91
CA ASN A 64 9.57 0.71 16.46
C ASN A 64 9.51 1.91 15.49
N GLN A 65 10.15 1.79 14.32
CA GLN A 65 10.19 2.78 13.24
C GLN A 65 9.44 2.28 12.00
N LEU A 66 9.38 3.11 10.96
CA LEU A 66 8.76 2.82 9.67
C LEU A 66 9.42 1.60 9.00
N GLY A 67 8.65 0.61 8.56
CA GLY A 67 9.20 -0.60 7.92
C GLY A 67 9.79 -1.58 8.92
N GLY A 68 9.06 -2.64 9.27
CA GLY A 68 9.58 -3.67 10.19
C GLY A 68 10.76 -4.43 9.61
N ALA A 69 10.71 -4.77 8.32
CA ALA A 69 11.79 -5.43 7.59
C ALA A 69 12.61 -4.44 6.76
N LEU A 70 11.93 -3.66 5.91
CA LEU A 70 12.56 -2.74 4.95
C LEU A 70 11.97 -1.34 5.06
N TYR A 71 12.87 -0.37 5.09
CA TYR A 71 12.59 1.05 4.88
C TYR A 71 13.27 1.47 3.59
N ILE A 72 12.50 1.89 2.59
CA ILE A 72 13.05 2.31 1.30
C ILE A 72 12.57 3.73 1.00
N GLN A 73 13.52 4.66 0.90
CA GLN A 73 13.30 5.99 0.36
C GLN A 73 14.16 6.16 -0.89
N ILE A 74 13.51 6.44 -2.02
CA ILE A 74 14.18 6.54 -3.32
C ILE A 74 13.66 7.76 -4.07
N SER A 75 14.57 8.62 -4.53
CA SER A 75 14.23 9.89 -5.19
C SER A 75 15.24 10.27 -6.27
N ASN A 76 15.01 11.41 -6.92
CA ASN A 76 15.90 12.04 -7.89
C ASN A 76 16.33 11.11 -9.03
N ARG A 77 15.34 10.44 -9.65
CA ARG A 77 15.54 9.57 -10.83
C ARG A 77 16.35 8.31 -10.57
N ALA A 78 16.68 8.00 -9.31
CA ALA A 78 17.13 6.67 -8.92
C ALA A 78 16.09 5.62 -9.35
N THR A 79 16.49 4.35 -9.42
CA THR A 79 15.59 3.27 -9.85
C THR A 79 15.53 2.13 -8.84
N GLY A 80 14.36 1.50 -8.73
CA GLY A 80 14.16 0.39 -7.79
C GLY A 80 13.44 -0.79 -8.45
N GLN A 81 13.85 -1.99 -8.06
CA GLN A 81 13.22 -3.24 -8.48
C GLN A 81 13.07 -4.18 -7.28
N MET A 82 11.88 -4.73 -7.11
CA MET A 82 11.62 -5.83 -6.17
C MET A 82 11.00 -7.00 -6.92
N VAL A 83 11.54 -8.21 -6.78
CA VAL A 83 11.09 -9.38 -7.56
C VAL A 83 10.91 -10.59 -6.67
N ASN A 84 9.72 -11.22 -6.69
CA ASN A 84 9.45 -12.48 -5.98
C ASN A 84 9.87 -12.48 -4.50
N CYS A 85 9.53 -11.42 -3.76
CA CYS A 85 9.88 -11.29 -2.35
C CYS A 85 8.72 -11.67 -1.43
N THR A 86 9.05 -12.28 -0.29
CA THR A 86 8.07 -12.65 0.74
C THR A 86 8.41 -12.01 2.07
N PHE A 87 7.40 -11.46 2.75
CA PHE A 87 7.48 -10.89 4.09
C PHE A 87 6.53 -11.67 4.99
N THR A 88 7.02 -12.20 6.12
CA THR A 88 6.22 -13.01 7.04
C THR A 88 6.49 -12.63 8.49
N ASN A 89 5.43 -12.42 9.29
CA ASN A 89 5.55 -12.03 10.70
C ASN A 89 6.37 -10.75 10.89
N CYS A 90 6.27 -9.80 9.96
CA CYS A 90 6.97 -8.53 10.06
C CYS A 90 6.07 -7.46 10.68
N THR A 91 6.58 -6.73 11.67
CA THR A 91 5.79 -5.75 12.43
C THR A 91 6.48 -4.40 12.58
N SER A 92 5.68 -3.33 12.63
CA SER A 92 6.13 -1.98 12.97
C SER A 92 5.16 -1.35 13.96
N THR A 93 5.64 -0.60 14.95
CA THR A 93 4.75 0.27 15.75
C THR A 93 4.34 1.54 14.99
N ALA A 94 4.99 1.83 13.86
CA ALA A 94 4.72 2.91 12.93
C ALA A 94 4.16 2.34 11.61
N ASN A 95 4.41 2.99 10.47
CA ASN A 95 3.79 2.63 9.20
C ASN A 95 4.55 1.54 8.43
N GLY A 96 3.82 0.71 7.69
CA GLY A 96 4.41 -0.36 6.87
C GLY A 96 5.01 -1.45 7.75
N GLY A 97 4.18 -2.34 8.29
CA GLY A 97 4.65 -3.38 9.22
C GLY A 97 5.79 -4.23 8.69
N ALA A 98 5.83 -4.47 7.38
CA ALA A 98 6.94 -5.12 6.70
C ALA A 98 7.77 -4.12 5.89
N LEU A 99 7.11 -3.39 4.99
CA LEU A 99 7.75 -2.54 4.01
C LEU A 99 7.16 -1.14 4.08
N TRP A 100 8.04 -0.16 4.21
CA TRP A 100 7.73 1.25 4.00
C TRP A 100 8.47 1.73 2.75
N LEU A 101 7.75 2.26 1.77
CA LEU A 101 8.30 2.68 0.47
C LEU A 101 7.85 4.09 0.09
N ASP A 102 8.79 5.03 0.08
CA ASP A 102 8.57 6.41 -0.39
C ASP A 102 9.34 6.65 -1.68
N ILE A 103 8.60 7.03 -2.72
CA ILE A 103 9.09 7.24 -4.07
C ILE A 103 8.95 8.73 -4.40
N GLY A 104 10.09 9.40 -4.46
CA GLY A 104 10.21 10.81 -4.79
C GLY A 104 10.60 11.08 -6.25
N THR A 105 10.87 12.35 -6.53
CA THR A 105 11.06 12.97 -7.84
C THR A 105 11.66 12.10 -8.95
N GLY A 106 10.91 11.92 -10.03
CA GLY A 106 11.36 11.32 -11.29
C GLY A 106 11.74 9.83 -11.20
N THR A 107 11.43 9.17 -10.08
CA THR A 107 11.84 7.80 -9.79
C THR A 107 10.88 6.79 -10.40
N VAL A 108 11.41 5.65 -10.82
CA VAL A 108 10.60 4.48 -11.19
C VAL A 108 10.96 3.32 -10.29
N PHE A 109 9.95 2.80 -9.59
CA PHE A 109 10.05 1.56 -8.82
C PHE A 109 9.15 0.48 -9.44
N THR A 110 9.71 -0.70 -9.65
CA THR A 110 9.00 -1.84 -10.24
C THR A 110 8.94 -3.00 -9.25
N MET A 111 7.76 -3.62 -9.12
CA MET A 111 7.54 -4.83 -8.34
C MET A 111 7.04 -5.93 -9.27
N GLU A 112 7.91 -6.89 -9.57
CA GLU A 112 7.66 -7.93 -10.56
C GLU A 112 7.50 -9.31 -9.91
N GLY A 113 6.80 -10.19 -10.61
CA GLY A 113 6.38 -11.46 -10.04
C GLY A 113 5.46 -11.25 -8.83
N LEU A 114 5.50 -12.18 -7.89
CA LEU A 114 4.64 -12.15 -6.70
C LEU A 114 5.38 -11.53 -5.51
N ILE A 115 4.87 -10.40 -5.00
CA ILE A 115 5.27 -9.85 -3.70
C ILE A 115 4.23 -10.27 -2.66
N LYS A 116 4.64 -11.07 -1.67
CA LYS A 116 3.73 -11.64 -0.67
C LYS A 116 3.99 -11.07 0.73
N PHE A 117 2.92 -10.70 1.42
CA PHE A 117 2.92 -10.31 2.83
C PHE A 117 2.00 -11.27 3.61
N LYS A 118 2.49 -11.84 4.70
CA LYS A 118 1.71 -12.73 5.57
C LYS A 118 1.91 -12.38 7.04
N ASN A 119 0.81 -12.25 7.77
CA ASN A 119 0.82 -11.98 9.21
C ASN A 119 1.69 -10.77 9.59
N CYS A 120 1.53 -9.67 8.85
CA CYS A 120 2.27 -8.44 9.08
C CYS A 120 1.39 -7.37 9.72
N SER A 121 1.94 -6.55 10.60
CA SER A 121 1.15 -5.51 11.28
C SER A 121 1.87 -4.17 11.49
N GLY A 122 1.11 -3.08 11.37
CA GLY A 122 1.60 -1.70 11.42
C GLY A 122 0.55 -0.72 11.93
N ASN A 123 0.91 0.53 12.14
CA ASN A 123 -0.03 1.61 12.43
C ASN A 123 -0.87 1.95 11.18
N VAL A 124 -0.21 2.37 10.11
CA VAL A 124 -0.82 2.63 8.79
C VAL A 124 -0.19 1.72 7.75
N GLY A 125 -1.02 1.05 6.94
CA GLY A 125 -0.55 0.08 5.95
C GLY A 125 0.06 -1.13 6.66
N GLY A 126 -0.80 -1.99 7.19
CA GLY A 126 -0.43 -3.01 8.18
C GLY A 126 0.78 -3.84 7.77
N ALA A 127 0.91 -4.19 6.49
CA ALA A 127 2.14 -4.76 5.96
C ALA A 127 2.93 -3.77 5.09
N PHE A 128 2.23 -3.04 4.23
CA PHE A 128 2.85 -2.18 3.23
C PHE A 128 2.33 -0.76 3.31
N TRP A 129 3.24 0.20 3.39
CA TRP A 129 2.92 1.61 3.24
C TRP A 129 3.67 2.15 2.03
N THR A 130 2.96 2.88 1.16
CA THR A 130 3.61 3.59 0.06
C THR A 130 3.03 4.97 -0.23
N SER A 131 3.95 5.87 -0.58
CA SER A 131 3.69 7.21 -1.11
C SER A 131 4.53 7.40 -2.37
N VAL A 132 3.90 7.88 -3.44
CA VAL A 132 4.56 8.21 -4.71
C VAL A 132 4.26 9.67 -5.02
N GLY A 133 5.30 10.43 -5.37
CA GLY A 133 5.15 11.85 -5.67
C GLY A 133 6.23 12.45 -6.59
N SER A 134 5.86 13.58 -7.18
CA SER A 134 6.70 14.52 -7.94
C SER A 134 7.13 14.04 -9.33
N GLU A 135 7.29 14.96 -10.29
CA GLU A 135 7.91 14.75 -11.61
C GLU A 135 7.54 13.44 -12.35
N ASN A 136 6.26 13.05 -12.36
CA ASN A 136 5.79 11.82 -13.01
C ASN A 136 6.45 10.53 -12.49
N SER A 137 6.87 10.50 -11.22
CA SER A 137 7.34 9.28 -10.54
C SER A 137 6.34 8.14 -10.66
N LYS A 138 6.85 6.91 -10.72
CA LYS A 138 6.04 5.72 -11.01
C LYS A 138 6.30 4.57 -10.04
N LEU A 139 5.21 3.95 -9.60
CA LEU A 139 5.22 2.61 -9.01
C LEU A 139 4.44 1.67 -9.93
N VAL A 140 5.10 0.60 -10.38
CA VAL A 140 4.48 -0.43 -11.22
C VAL A 140 4.52 -1.76 -10.48
N ILE A 141 3.37 -2.39 -10.26
CA ILE A 141 3.23 -3.64 -9.51
C ILE A 141 2.56 -4.68 -10.41
N ASN A 142 3.20 -5.84 -10.60
CA ASN A 142 2.59 -6.98 -11.28
C ASN A 142 1.59 -7.69 -10.37
N GLN A 143 2.06 -8.33 -9.29
CA GLN A 143 1.20 -9.07 -8.37
C GLN A 143 1.60 -8.85 -6.92
N MET A 144 0.61 -8.54 -6.09
CA MET A 144 0.81 -8.37 -4.65
C MET A 144 -0.29 -9.04 -3.83
N GLN A 145 0.10 -9.77 -2.79
CA GLN A 145 -0.83 -10.52 -1.94
C GLN A 145 -0.59 -10.23 -0.45
N PHE A 146 -1.69 -10.03 0.27
CA PHE A 146 -1.73 -9.81 1.71
C PHE A 146 -2.63 -10.86 2.36
N GLU A 147 -2.11 -11.55 3.36
CA GLU A 147 -2.80 -12.61 4.10
C GLU A 147 -2.62 -12.36 5.60
N ASP A 148 -3.71 -12.30 6.37
CA ASP A 148 -3.67 -12.14 7.83
C ASP A 148 -2.95 -10.85 8.31
N CYS A 149 -2.94 -9.80 7.48
CA CYS A 149 -2.30 -8.52 7.84
C CYS A 149 -3.26 -7.62 8.63
N SER A 150 -2.73 -6.81 9.55
CA SER A 150 -3.57 -5.91 10.34
C SER A 150 -2.96 -4.54 10.56
N SER A 151 -3.81 -3.52 10.74
CA SER A 151 -3.35 -2.20 11.15
C SER A 151 -4.12 -1.60 12.31
N SER A 152 -3.41 -0.86 13.18
CA SER A 152 -4.03 -0.19 14.33
C SER A 152 -4.69 1.15 13.97
N SER A 153 -4.54 1.64 12.73
CA SER A 153 -5.18 2.86 12.26
C SER A 153 -5.93 2.66 10.94
N THR A 154 -5.23 2.59 9.80
CA THR A 154 -5.87 2.45 8.48
C THR A 154 -5.09 1.52 7.55
N GLY A 155 -5.76 0.91 6.58
CA GLY A 155 -5.19 0.02 5.58
C GLY A 155 -4.63 -1.25 6.20
N GLY A 156 -5.47 -2.24 6.51
CA GLY A 156 -5.05 -3.43 7.27
C GLY A 156 -3.97 -4.26 6.55
N GLY A 157 -4.03 -4.37 5.23
CA GLY A 157 -2.92 -4.88 4.42
C GLY A 157 -2.00 -3.76 3.95
N THR A 158 -2.57 -2.75 3.28
CA THR A 158 -1.77 -1.70 2.63
C THR A 158 -2.37 -0.30 2.74
N TYR A 159 -1.48 0.69 2.72
CA TYR A 159 -1.79 2.09 2.45
C TYR A 159 -1.09 2.52 1.16
N ILE A 160 -1.82 3.12 0.22
CA ILE A 160 -1.32 3.56 -1.08
C ILE A 160 -1.70 5.02 -1.29
N LEU A 161 -0.71 5.88 -1.50
CA LEU A 161 -0.90 7.29 -1.81
C LEU A 161 -0.18 7.66 -3.11
N SER A 162 -0.93 8.22 -4.05
CA SER A 162 -0.38 8.92 -5.23
C SER A 162 -0.68 10.40 -5.10
N LYS A 163 0.38 11.22 -5.19
CA LYS A 163 0.30 12.69 -5.15
C LYS A 163 1.23 13.34 -6.17
N LEU A 164 1.11 14.65 -6.33
CA LEU A 164 2.04 15.49 -7.10
C LEU A 164 2.36 14.93 -8.49
N GLU A 165 1.32 14.69 -9.30
CA GLU A 165 1.45 14.21 -10.69
C GLU A 165 2.13 12.82 -10.83
N SER A 166 2.13 12.00 -9.78
CA SER A 166 2.67 10.64 -9.84
C SER A 166 1.70 9.61 -10.41
N HIS A 167 2.23 8.43 -10.75
CA HIS A 167 1.46 7.31 -11.27
C HIS A 167 1.71 6.01 -10.50
N ILE A 168 0.64 5.33 -10.11
CA ILE A 168 0.69 3.98 -9.53
C ILE A 168 -0.12 3.06 -10.43
N ASN A 169 0.53 2.05 -11.00
CA ASN A 169 -0.10 1.04 -11.85
C ASN A 169 0.04 -0.33 -11.21
N ILE A 170 -1.09 -0.99 -10.94
CA ILE A 170 -1.13 -2.30 -10.28
C ILE A 170 -1.93 -3.25 -11.15
N GLU A 171 -1.30 -4.34 -11.59
CA GLU A 171 -1.98 -5.34 -12.40
C GLU A 171 -2.91 -6.21 -11.53
N GLN A 172 -2.40 -6.81 -10.46
CA GLN A 172 -3.24 -7.55 -9.51
C GLN A 172 -2.84 -7.32 -8.05
N ILE A 173 -3.83 -7.06 -7.20
CA ILE A 173 -3.65 -6.98 -5.74
C ILE A 173 -4.75 -7.74 -5.01
N THR A 174 -4.38 -8.50 -3.98
CA THR A 174 -5.30 -9.37 -3.22
C THR A 174 -5.10 -9.25 -1.73
N PHE A 175 -6.20 -9.14 -0.99
CA PHE A 175 -6.26 -9.10 0.46
C PHE A 175 -7.13 -10.24 0.97
N LYS A 176 -6.61 -11.03 1.90
CA LYS A 176 -7.36 -12.09 2.57
C LYS A 176 -7.21 -11.95 4.08
N ASN A 177 -8.34 -11.93 4.78
CA ASN A 177 -8.39 -11.86 6.24
C ASN A 177 -7.57 -10.68 6.82
N CYS A 178 -7.58 -9.54 6.13
CA CYS A 178 -6.92 -8.34 6.60
C CYS A 178 -7.86 -7.47 7.45
N SER A 179 -7.35 -6.82 8.49
CA SER A 179 -8.20 -6.03 9.40
C SER A 179 -7.61 -4.69 9.80
N THR A 180 -8.47 -3.72 10.12
CA THR A 180 -8.05 -2.41 10.62
C THR A 180 -9.00 -1.86 11.68
N LEU A 181 -8.54 -0.85 12.43
CA LEU A 181 -9.43 -0.08 13.29
C LEU A 181 -10.32 0.85 12.46
N SER A 182 -9.76 1.72 11.62
CA SER A 182 -10.54 2.82 11.04
C SER A 182 -10.96 2.60 9.59
N ARG A 183 -10.04 2.58 8.61
CA ARG A 183 -10.44 2.65 7.20
C ARG A 183 -9.72 1.63 6.35
N GLY A 184 -10.47 0.85 5.56
CA GLY A 184 -9.91 -0.10 4.60
C GLY A 184 -9.32 -1.33 5.27
N GLY A 185 -10.13 -2.35 5.56
CA GLY A 185 -9.63 -3.58 6.21
C GLY A 185 -8.55 -4.29 5.41
N GLY A 186 -8.64 -4.29 4.07
CA GLY A 186 -7.56 -4.67 3.16
C GLY A 186 -6.70 -3.48 2.75
N ALA A 187 -7.32 -2.46 2.15
CA ALA A 187 -6.60 -1.35 1.53
C ALA A 187 -7.17 0.02 1.85
N HIS A 188 -6.28 0.97 2.10
CA HIS A 188 -6.58 2.41 2.07
C HIS A 188 -5.85 3.04 0.88
N ILE A 189 -6.60 3.55 -0.10
CA ILE A 189 -6.10 4.05 -1.38
C ILE A 189 -6.47 5.51 -1.52
N VAL A 190 -5.49 6.39 -1.76
CA VAL A 190 -5.70 7.84 -1.83
C VAL A 190 -5.02 8.42 -3.06
N SER A 191 -5.75 9.24 -3.79
CA SER A 191 -5.21 10.04 -4.89
C SER A 191 -5.51 11.51 -4.66
N GLU A 192 -4.45 12.31 -4.60
CA GLU A 192 -4.48 13.75 -4.39
C GLU A 192 -3.50 14.47 -5.33
N GLN A 193 -3.62 15.78 -5.49
CA GLN A 193 -2.65 16.64 -6.18
C GLN A 193 -2.24 16.10 -7.56
N LYS A 194 -3.23 15.83 -8.43
CA LYS A 194 -3.07 15.22 -9.77
C LYS A 194 -2.46 13.81 -9.77
N GLY A 195 -2.45 13.13 -8.63
CA GLY A 195 -2.06 11.72 -8.54
C GLY A 195 -2.96 10.84 -9.42
N ASN A 196 -2.40 9.72 -9.87
CA ASN A 196 -3.09 8.77 -10.74
C ASN A 196 -2.84 7.34 -10.24
N ILE A 197 -3.93 6.64 -9.91
CA ILE A 197 -3.87 5.23 -9.50
C ILE A 197 -4.72 4.42 -10.46
N GLN A 198 -4.12 3.41 -11.07
CA GLN A 198 -4.79 2.42 -11.92
C GLN A 198 -4.55 1.03 -11.36
N ILE A 199 -5.64 0.32 -11.08
CA ILE A 199 -5.60 -1.06 -10.61
C ILE A 199 -6.43 -1.90 -11.58
N ASN A 200 -5.79 -2.83 -12.28
CA ASN A 200 -6.51 -3.69 -13.21
C ASN A 200 -7.40 -4.68 -12.44
N LYS A 201 -6.86 -5.41 -11.46
CA LYS A 201 -7.63 -6.35 -10.65
C LYS A 201 -7.36 -6.19 -9.15
N ILE A 202 -8.43 -5.98 -8.39
CA ILE A 202 -8.39 -5.90 -6.92
C ILE A 202 -9.36 -6.90 -6.31
N THR A 203 -8.88 -7.66 -5.32
CA THR A 203 -9.69 -8.63 -4.57
C THR A 203 -9.52 -8.41 -3.08
N ALA A 204 -10.63 -8.28 -2.34
CA ALA A 204 -10.65 -8.30 -0.88
C ALA A 204 -11.62 -9.39 -0.40
N GLU A 205 -11.13 -10.31 0.42
CA GLU A 205 -11.91 -11.40 0.98
C GLU A 205 -11.72 -11.47 2.50
N ASP A 206 -12.83 -11.59 3.22
CA ASP A 206 -12.86 -11.73 4.69
C ASP A 206 -12.14 -10.56 5.41
N CYS A 207 -12.11 -9.37 4.80
CA CYS A 207 -11.48 -8.19 5.39
C CYS A 207 -12.43 -7.44 6.33
N SER A 208 -11.89 -6.70 7.31
CA SER A 208 -12.74 -5.90 8.20
C SER A 208 -12.17 -4.56 8.67
N SER A 209 -13.07 -3.59 8.85
CA SER A 209 -12.83 -2.38 9.65
C SER A 209 -13.71 -2.43 10.90
N SER A 210 -13.11 -2.24 12.07
CA SER A 210 -13.80 -2.42 13.36
C SER A 210 -14.42 -1.15 13.95
N LYS A 211 -14.01 0.03 13.46
CA LYS A 211 -14.37 1.36 13.95
C LYS A 211 -14.40 2.39 12.81
N GLY A 212 -14.88 1.99 11.63
CA GLY A 212 -14.90 2.88 10.49
C GLY A 212 -15.40 2.25 9.20
N ASN A 213 -14.84 2.70 8.08
CA ASN A 213 -15.47 2.59 6.77
C ASN A 213 -14.63 1.76 5.81
N GLY A 214 -15.28 1.09 4.86
CA GLY A 214 -14.57 0.28 3.86
C GLY A 214 -14.03 -0.99 4.47
N GLY A 215 -14.89 -1.96 4.77
CA GLY A 215 -14.48 -3.20 5.43
C GLY A 215 -13.43 -3.96 4.63
N GLY A 216 -13.49 -3.93 3.30
CA GLY A 216 -12.41 -4.37 2.42
C GLY A 216 -11.53 -3.21 1.95
N ILE A 217 -12.12 -2.24 1.26
CA ILE A 217 -11.40 -1.17 0.57
C ILE A 217 -11.96 0.18 0.99
N PHE A 218 -11.07 1.10 1.34
CA PHE A 218 -11.39 2.52 1.43
C PHE A 218 -10.62 3.25 0.33
N ALA A 219 -11.32 4.01 -0.50
CA ALA A 219 -10.73 4.82 -1.57
C ALA A 219 -11.12 6.29 -1.40
N ALA A 220 -10.17 7.21 -1.56
CA ALA A 220 -10.40 8.65 -1.52
C ALA A 220 -9.80 9.36 -2.74
N ILE A 221 -10.57 10.24 -3.36
CA ILE A 221 -10.18 10.99 -4.57
C ILE A 221 -10.40 12.49 -4.34
N ARG A 222 -9.38 13.30 -4.58
CA ARG A 222 -9.47 14.77 -4.63
C ARG A 222 -9.72 15.23 -6.07
N PHE A 223 -11.00 15.33 -6.48
CA PHE A 223 -11.40 15.80 -7.82
C PHE A 223 -11.09 17.28 -8.04
N ASP A 224 -11.18 18.09 -6.97
CA ASP A 224 -10.73 19.48 -6.94
C ASP A 224 -9.22 19.65 -7.23
N GLU A 225 -8.47 18.55 -7.19
CA GLU A 225 -7.05 18.49 -7.50
C GLU A 225 -6.74 17.68 -8.76
N SER A 226 -7.75 17.41 -9.61
CA SER A 226 -7.61 16.63 -10.85
C SER A 226 -7.00 15.23 -10.65
N SER A 227 -7.31 14.60 -9.51
CA SER A 227 -6.78 13.28 -9.15
C SER A 227 -7.66 12.15 -9.69
N HIS A 228 -7.06 10.97 -9.89
CA HIS A 228 -7.71 9.85 -10.55
C HIS A 228 -7.47 8.53 -9.83
N ILE A 229 -8.54 7.78 -9.58
CA ILE A 229 -8.46 6.35 -9.21
C ILE A 229 -9.33 5.57 -10.19
N LYS A 230 -8.75 4.57 -10.84
CA LYS A 230 -9.45 3.61 -11.69
C LYS A 230 -9.20 2.19 -11.20
N MET A 231 -10.28 1.46 -10.92
CA MET A 231 -10.24 0.03 -10.59
C MET A 231 -11.11 -0.71 -11.61
N THR A 232 -10.53 -1.66 -12.36
CA THR A 232 -11.25 -2.28 -13.50
C THR A 232 -12.02 -3.53 -13.08
N GLU A 233 -11.37 -4.51 -12.45
CA GLU A 233 -11.97 -5.77 -12.01
C GLU A 233 -11.94 -5.85 -10.49
N ILE A 234 -13.10 -5.68 -9.87
CA ILE A 234 -13.21 -5.55 -8.41
C ILE A 234 -13.96 -6.76 -7.87
N THR A 235 -13.34 -7.47 -6.93
CA THR A 235 -13.98 -8.57 -6.20
C THR A 235 -13.94 -8.29 -4.70
N VAL A 236 -15.10 -8.15 -4.04
CA VAL A 236 -15.18 -7.92 -2.59
C VAL A 236 -16.14 -8.92 -1.94
N LEU A 237 -15.60 -9.80 -1.10
CA LEU A 237 -16.31 -10.94 -0.55
C LEU A 237 -16.21 -10.93 0.98
N LYS A 238 -17.35 -11.12 1.66
CA LYS A 238 -17.42 -11.34 3.11
C LYS A 238 -16.71 -10.27 3.94
N CYS A 239 -16.60 -9.06 3.40
CA CYS A 239 -15.95 -7.94 4.08
C CYS A 239 -16.92 -7.24 5.04
N LYS A 240 -16.41 -6.68 6.14
CA LYS A 240 -17.24 -6.09 7.19
C LYS A 240 -16.77 -4.71 7.64
N ALA A 241 -17.68 -3.73 7.65
CA ALA A 241 -17.48 -2.42 8.26
C ALA A 241 -18.33 -2.28 9.53
N LYS A 242 -17.68 -1.99 10.66
CA LYS A 242 -18.35 -1.79 11.95
C LYS A 242 -18.30 -0.32 12.38
N SER A 243 -19.37 0.14 13.04
CA SER A 243 -19.43 1.49 13.59
C SER A 243 -18.58 1.59 14.86
N ASP A 244 -17.89 2.71 15.02
CA ASP A 244 -17.33 3.10 16.30
C ASP A 244 -18.44 3.64 17.21
N THR A 245 -18.84 2.85 18.20
CA THR A 245 -19.86 3.26 19.19
C THR A 245 -19.33 4.25 20.22
N SER A 246 -18.02 4.48 20.26
CA SER A 246 -17.39 5.46 21.16
C SER A 246 -17.26 6.85 20.53
N ASN A 247 -17.20 6.95 19.20
CA ASN A 247 -17.08 8.20 18.45
C ASN A 247 -17.79 8.10 17.10
N ASP A 248 -18.90 8.82 16.92
CA ASP A 248 -19.71 8.74 15.68
C ASP A 248 -19.57 9.97 14.76
N VAL A 249 -18.59 10.83 15.02
CA VAL A 249 -18.34 12.03 14.23
C VAL A 249 -16.92 12.00 13.65
N PRO A 250 -16.75 11.96 12.31
CA PRO A 250 -17.77 11.70 11.28
C PRO A 250 -18.30 10.25 11.34
N PRO A 251 -19.48 9.95 10.77
CA PRO A 251 -20.13 8.68 11.02
C PRO A 251 -19.36 7.50 10.39
N THR A 252 -19.36 6.38 11.09
CA THR A 252 -18.57 5.16 10.80
C THR A 252 -19.46 3.95 10.54
N GLY A 253 -18.89 2.83 10.08
CA GLY A 253 -19.63 1.59 9.84
C GLY A 253 -20.33 1.52 8.48
N TYR A 254 -19.83 2.25 7.48
CA TYR A 254 -20.34 2.24 6.12
C TYR A 254 -19.43 1.46 5.16
N GLY A 255 -20.01 0.94 4.07
CA GLY A 255 -19.22 0.38 2.97
C GLY A 255 -18.56 -0.94 3.36
N GLY A 256 -19.35 -1.98 3.63
CA GLY A 256 -18.83 -3.25 4.14
C GLY A 256 -17.78 -3.89 3.23
N GLY A 257 -17.98 -3.83 1.92
CA GLY A 257 -16.95 -4.10 0.92
C GLY A 257 -16.07 -2.88 0.67
N ILE A 258 -16.67 -1.79 0.18
CA ILE A 258 -15.99 -0.61 -0.34
C ILE A 258 -16.62 0.67 0.22
N PHE A 259 -15.78 1.58 0.66
CA PHE A 259 -16.17 2.97 0.89
C PHE A 259 -15.39 3.87 -0.06
N LEU A 260 -16.09 4.72 -0.80
CA LEU A 260 -15.51 5.68 -1.73
C LEU A 260 -15.83 7.10 -1.29
N ALA A 261 -14.78 7.88 -1.02
CA ALA A 261 -14.86 9.31 -0.74
C ALA A 261 -14.39 10.12 -1.95
N GLY A 262 -15.19 11.09 -2.37
CA GLY A 262 -14.85 12.04 -3.42
C GLY A 262 -14.96 13.47 -2.91
N TYR A 263 -13.89 14.24 -3.04
CA TYR A 263 -13.82 15.64 -2.63
C TYR A 263 -13.71 16.54 -3.87
N GLY A 264 -14.36 17.70 -3.83
CA GLY A 264 -14.51 18.57 -4.99
C GLY A 264 -15.74 18.21 -5.85
N THR A 265 -15.75 18.73 -7.08
CA THR A 265 -16.83 18.48 -8.05
C THR A 265 -16.44 17.29 -8.92
N TYR A 266 -17.23 16.20 -8.84
CA TYR A 266 -17.11 15.09 -9.76
C TYR A 266 -17.84 15.40 -11.08
N ASP A 267 -17.10 15.40 -12.18
CA ASP A 267 -17.65 15.45 -13.54
C ASP A 267 -18.06 14.04 -13.98
N THR A 268 -19.35 13.84 -14.20
CA THR A 268 -19.90 12.52 -14.60
C THR A 268 -19.46 12.08 -15.99
N LEU A 269 -19.07 13.01 -16.88
CA LEU A 269 -18.57 12.70 -18.22
C LEU A 269 -17.16 12.10 -18.19
N SER A 270 -16.41 12.35 -17.12
CA SER A 270 -15.04 11.84 -16.94
C SER A 270 -14.97 10.31 -16.85
N LYS A 271 -16.07 9.65 -16.44
CA LYS A 271 -16.17 8.19 -16.23
C LYS A 271 -15.02 7.61 -15.39
N VAL A 272 -14.44 8.42 -14.49
CA VAL A 272 -13.36 7.98 -13.60
C VAL A 272 -13.83 6.87 -12.67
N LEU A 273 -15.11 6.88 -12.30
CA LEU A 273 -15.76 5.81 -11.54
C LEU A 273 -16.50 4.86 -12.49
N ASP A 274 -15.93 3.69 -12.77
CA ASP A 274 -16.56 2.61 -13.53
C ASP A 274 -16.62 1.32 -12.69
N PHE A 275 -17.84 0.85 -12.43
CA PHE A 275 -18.14 -0.29 -11.56
C PHE A 275 -18.77 -1.48 -12.31
N LYS A 276 -18.70 -1.50 -13.64
CA LYS A 276 -19.38 -2.53 -14.46
C LYS A 276 -18.89 -3.96 -14.24
N LYS A 277 -17.63 -4.15 -13.80
CA LYS A 277 -17.03 -5.47 -13.58
C LYS A 277 -16.82 -5.78 -12.08
N MET A 278 -17.80 -5.42 -11.25
CA MET A 278 -17.79 -5.75 -9.81
C MET A 278 -18.38 -7.14 -9.53
N LYS A 279 -17.73 -7.91 -8.66
CA LYS A 279 -18.24 -9.16 -8.07
C LYS A 279 -18.28 -9.00 -6.55
N PHE A 280 -19.43 -9.30 -5.94
CA PHE A 280 -19.60 -9.17 -4.50
C PHE A 280 -20.49 -10.26 -3.91
N ASN A 281 -20.19 -10.67 -2.67
CA ASN A 281 -21.00 -11.62 -1.92
C ASN A 281 -20.75 -11.48 -0.41
N GLY A 282 -21.79 -11.54 0.41
CA GLY A 282 -21.68 -11.64 1.87
C GLY A 282 -21.07 -10.45 2.61
N ASN A 283 -20.93 -9.28 1.98
CA ASN A 283 -20.40 -8.09 2.66
C ASN A 283 -21.44 -7.51 3.63
N THR A 284 -20.99 -6.95 4.76
CA THR A 284 -21.88 -6.40 5.80
C THR A 284 -21.37 -5.06 6.32
N ALA A 285 -22.29 -4.17 6.69
CA ALA A 285 -21.99 -2.88 7.28
C ALA A 285 -23.02 -2.59 8.38
N ASP A 286 -22.58 -2.07 9.54
CA ASP A 286 -23.48 -1.79 10.68
C ASP A 286 -24.48 -0.66 10.35
N LYS A 287 -24.12 0.29 9.47
CA LYS A 287 -24.98 1.42 9.10
C LYS A 287 -25.57 1.30 7.69
N ALA A 288 -24.78 1.55 6.64
CA ALA A 288 -25.27 1.51 5.26
C ALA A 288 -24.18 1.12 4.25
N GLY A 289 -24.62 0.77 3.04
CA GLY A 289 -23.72 0.33 1.96
C GLY A 289 -23.05 -0.99 2.28
N GLN A 290 -23.84 -2.06 2.45
CA GLN A 290 -23.33 -3.39 2.84
C GLN A 290 -22.18 -3.83 1.92
N THR A 291 -22.32 -3.62 0.61
CA THR A 291 -21.22 -3.81 -0.35
C THR A 291 -20.48 -2.51 -0.61
N MET A 292 -21.16 -1.44 -1.00
CA MET A 292 -20.52 -0.18 -1.39
C MET A 292 -21.26 1.02 -0.81
N TYR A 293 -20.50 2.00 -0.33
CA TYR A 293 -21.00 3.33 0.05
C TYR A 293 -20.16 4.41 -0.64
N VAL A 294 -20.81 5.38 -1.27
CA VAL A 294 -20.16 6.47 -2.01
C VAL A 294 -20.57 7.81 -1.41
N ALA A 295 -19.58 8.62 -1.02
CA ALA A 295 -19.78 9.95 -0.47
C ALA A 295 -19.03 10.97 -1.34
N LEU A 296 -19.78 11.74 -2.15
CA LEU A 296 -19.24 12.80 -3.00
C LEU A 296 -19.65 14.16 -2.44
N THR A 297 -18.71 15.10 -2.37
CA THR A 297 -19.04 16.47 -1.89
C THR A 297 -19.90 17.26 -2.87
N LYS A 298 -19.73 17.03 -4.18
CA LYS A 298 -20.54 17.65 -5.24
C LYS A 298 -20.47 16.81 -6.52
N VAL A 299 -21.59 16.71 -7.23
CA VAL A 299 -21.70 16.08 -8.56
C VAL A 299 -22.14 17.15 -9.56
N ALA A 300 -21.47 17.25 -10.71
CA ALA A 300 -21.91 18.05 -11.84
C ALA A 300 -22.49 17.14 -12.92
N GLU A 301 -23.69 17.51 -13.38
CA GLU A 301 -24.40 16.86 -14.50
C GLU A 301 -24.02 17.51 -15.83
#